data_AF-A0A1I5UPP8-F1
#
_entry.id   AF-A0A1I5UPP8-F1
#
_cell.length_a   1.000
_cell.length_b   1.000
_cell.length_c   1.000
_cell.angle_alpha   90.00
_cell.angle_beta   90.00
_cell.angle_gamma   90.00
#
_symmetry.space_group_name_H-M   'P 1'
#
loop_
_entity.id
_entity.type
_entity.pdbx_description
1 polymer ?
#
loop_
_entity_poly.entity_id
_entity_poly.type
_entity_poly.pdbx_seq_one_letter_code
_entity_poly.pdbx_strand_id
1 'polypeptide(L)'
;MLEMHLDEENYSYSLVEKQFNIVHEDDAIAVFKEHKNQEEKIFIAYFEKEDNQWEWKQTRGSKWDSPVKWSSMNDEPYIYSGAINDYSIAEVYAGDERATIIDVEDEKRYWFAISPVKDVKVKIVKTGGTEEIIEETNHEELDSKQYFEEI
;
A
#
# COMPACT_ATOMS: atom_id res chain seq x y z
N MET A 1 4.48 -4.88 22.26
CA MET A 1 3.52 -3.80 22.55
C MET A 1 3.93 -2.60 21.74
N LEU A 2 3.06 -2.11 20.84
CA LEU A 2 3.31 -0.89 20.07
C LEU A 2 3.24 0.32 21.02
N GLU A 3 4.33 1.07 21.14
CA GLU A 3 4.22 2.50 21.42
C GLU A 3 3.61 3.16 20.19
N MET A 4 2.28 3.16 20.12
CA MET A 4 1.59 4.12 19.25
C MET A 4 1.95 5.51 19.78
N HIS A 5 2.36 6.41 18.87
CA HIS A 5 2.84 7.78 19.10
C HIS A 5 1.87 8.68 19.88
N LEU A 6 1.55 8.32 21.12
CA LEU A 6 0.55 8.95 21.99
C LEU A 6 0.96 10.38 22.41
N ASP A 7 2.25 10.70 22.30
CA ASP A 7 2.83 11.98 22.70
C ASP A 7 3.30 12.85 21.50
N GLU A 8 3.03 12.46 20.25
CA GLU A 8 3.39 13.30 19.08
C GLU A 8 2.23 14.25 18.71
N GLU A 9 2.40 15.55 18.98
CA GLU A 9 1.37 16.60 18.76
C GLU A 9 0.88 16.76 17.30
N ASN A 10 1.50 16.10 16.32
CA ASN A 10 1.16 16.22 14.88
C ASN A 10 1.11 14.87 14.15
N TYR A 11 0.57 13.86 14.83
CA TYR A 11 0.45 12.51 14.29
C TYR A 11 -1.01 12.05 14.24
N SER A 12 -1.47 11.57 13.09
CA SER A 12 -2.81 11.00 12.97
C SER A 12 -2.87 9.87 11.94
N TYR A 13 -3.81 8.96 12.16
CA TYR A 13 -4.19 7.94 11.19
C TYR A 13 -5.66 8.09 10.79
N SER A 14 -5.94 7.77 9.54
CA SER A 14 -7.31 7.67 9.04
C SER A 14 -7.48 6.42 8.18
N LEU A 15 -8.50 5.62 8.48
CA LEU A 15 -8.84 4.45 7.69
C LEU A 15 -9.45 4.90 6.36
N VAL A 16 -8.94 4.36 5.26
CA VAL A 16 -9.44 4.58 3.89
C VAL A 16 -10.33 3.42 3.47
N GLU A 17 -9.83 2.20 3.57
CA GLU A 17 -10.51 0.98 3.10
C GLU A 17 -10.19 -0.18 4.03
N LYS A 18 -11.12 -1.14 4.17
CA LYS A 18 -10.84 -2.42 4.80
C LYS A 18 -11.60 -3.54 4.11
N GLN A 19 -10.96 -4.69 3.96
CA GLN A 19 -11.58 -5.90 3.40
C GLN A 19 -11.21 -7.11 4.25
N PHE A 20 -12.12 -8.06 4.36
CA PHE A 20 -11.97 -9.29 5.13
C PHE A 20 -12.08 -10.49 4.21
N ASN A 21 -11.42 -11.59 4.58
CA ASN A 21 -11.45 -12.86 3.86
C ASN A 21 -11.03 -12.72 2.39
N ILE A 22 -9.92 -12.03 2.16
CA ILE A 22 -9.42 -11.66 0.84
C ILE A 22 -8.52 -12.72 0.20
N VAL A 23 -7.66 -13.40 0.97
CA VAL A 23 -6.83 -14.53 0.48
C VAL A 23 -7.36 -15.85 1.03
N HIS A 24 -7.67 -15.88 2.32
CA HIS A 24 -8.28 -17.03 2.99
C HIS A 24 -9.27 -16.57 4.05
N GLU A 25 -10.01 -17.51 4.64
CA GLU A 25 -10.86 -17.20 5.80
C GLU A 25 -10.00 -16.59 6.92
N ASP A 26 -10.59 -15.65 7.66
CA ASP A 26 -10.01 -15.01 8.84
C ASP A 26 -8.75 -14.14 8.57
N ASP A 27 -8.61 -13.62 7.35
CA ASP A 27 -7.65 -12.55 7.04
C ASP A 27 -8.32 -11.19 6.78
N ALA A 28 -7.49 -10.15 6.73
CA ALA A 28 -7.94 -8.80 6.38
C ALA A 28 -6.83 -7.95 5.77
N ILE A 29 -7.24 -6.97 4.99
CA ILE A 29 -6.41 -5.82 4.63
C ILE A 29 -7.01 -4.54 5.17
N ALA A 30 -6.16 -3.59 5.51
CA ALA A 30 -6.56 -2.22 5.81
C ALA A 30 -5.67 -1.24 5.05
N VAL A 31 -6.29 -0.31 4.34
CA VAL A 31 -5.62 0.84 3.74
C VAL A 31 -5.87 2.06 4.61
N PHE A 32 -4.83 2.77 5.00
CA PHE A 32 -4.95 3.93 5.89
C PHE A 32 -3.93 5.00 5.55
N LYS A 33 -4.29 6.26 5.84
CA LYS A 33 -3.37 7.39 5.72
C LYS A 33 -2.68 7.61 7.06
N GLU A 34 -1.39 7.91 7.00
CA GLU A 34 -0.61 8.44 8.10
C GLU A 34 -0.28 9.90 7.78
N HIS A 35 -0.52 10.79 8.73
CA HIS A 35 -0.08 12.17 8.65
C HIS A 35 0.95 12.43 9.75
N LYS A 36 2.17 12.78 9.36
CA LYS A 36 3.27 13.12 10.26
C LYS A 36 3.98 14.37 9.78
N ASN A 37 4.06 15.41 10.61
CA ASN A 37 4.83 16.63 10.32
C ASN A 37 4.52 17.26 8.94
N GLN A 38 3.23 17.35 8.57
CA GLN A 38 2.73 17.85 7.27
C GLN A 38 3.00 16.94 6.06
N GLU A 39 3.61 15.78 6.25
CA GLU A 39 3.72 14.74 5.23
C GLU A 39 2.56 13.76 5.38
N GLU A 40 1.83 13.52 4.29
CA GLU A 40 0.82 12.46 4.21
C GLU A 40 1.39 11.28 3.43
N LYS A 41 1.31 10.09 4.02
CA LYS A 41 1.63 8.81 3.39
C LYS A 41 0.41 7.91 3.44
N ILE A 42 0.33 6.97 2.52
CA ILE A 42 -0.70 5.94 2.53
C ILE A 42 -0.06 4.57 2.70
N PHE A 43 -0.71 3.73 3.47
CA PHE A 43 -0.23 2.40 3.82
C PHE A 43 -1.31 1.37 3.52
N ILE A 44 -0.87 0.17 3.15
CA ILE A 44 -1.68 -1.05 3.19
C ILE A 44 -1.05 -2.02 4.18
N ALA A 45 -1.86 -2.55 5.09
CA ALA A 45 -1.47 -3.57 6.05
C ALA A 45 -2.27 -4.84 5.83
N TYR A 46 -1.60 -5.98 6.03
CA TYR A 46 -2.20 -7.31 5.99
C TYR A 46 -2.24 -7.90 7.39
N PHE A 47 -3.38 -8.48 7.72
CA PHE A 47 -3.67 -9.08 9.01
C PHE A 47 -4.19 -10.49 8.82
N GLU A 48 -3.79 -11.37 9.73
CA GLU A 48 -4.37 -12.70 9.86
C GLU A 48 -4.88 -12.86 11.28
N LYS A 49 -5.96 -13.62 11.44
CA LYS A 49 -6.50 -13.91 12.76
C LYS A 49 -6.00 -15.26 13.24
N GLU A 50 -5.21 -15.24 14.30
CA GLU A 50 -4.64 -16.43 14.96
C GLU A 50 -5.17 -16.49 16.39
N ASP A 51 -5.65 -17.65 16.83
CA ASP A 51 -6.19 -17.84 18.19
C ASP A 51 -7.22 -16.79 18.63
N ASN A 52 -8.09 -16.38 17.69
CA ASN A 52 -9.09 -15.32 17.83
C ASN A 52 -8.54 -13.90 18.03
N GLN A 53 -7.27 -13.65 17.75
CA GLN A 53 -6.63 -12.33 17.80
C GLN A 53 -6.12 -11.92 16.43
N TRP A 54 -6.24 -10.64 16.09
CA TRP A 54 -5.72 -10.11 14.84
C TRP A 54 -4.23 -9.81 14.98
N GLU A 55 -3.43 -10.47 14.16
CA GLU A 55 -1.99 -10.28 14.08
C GLU A 55 -1.63 -9.44 12.86
N TRP A 56 -0.81 -8.41 13.07
CA TRP A 56 -0.26 -7.61 11.98
C TRP A 56 0.90 -8.36 11.33
N LYS A 57 0.71 -8.84 10.11
CA LYS A 57 1.72 -9.65 9.41
C LYS A 57 2.66 -8.80 8.59
N GLN A 58 2.11 -7.89 7.77
CA GLN A 58 2.91 -7.12 6.81
C GLN A 58 2.33 -5.72 6.61
N THR A 59 3.17 -4.75 6.23
CA THR A 59 2.74 -3.41 5.84
C THR A 59 3.59 -2.89 4.69
N ARG A 60 3.01 -2.05 3.85
CA ARG A 60 3.74 -1.32 2.81
C ARG A 60 3.21 0.10 2.68
N GLY A 61 4.13 1.05 2.65
CA GLY A 61 3.83 2.48 2.48
C GLY A 61 4.01 2.97 1.04
N SER A 62 3.38 4.08 0.71
CA SER A 62 3.55 4.79 -0.55
C SER A 62 3.42 6.30 -0.35
N LYS A 63 4.16 7.04 -1.18
CA LYS A 63 4.10 8.51 -1.26
C LYS A 63 3.36 8.96 -2.51
N TRP A 64 2.82 10.18 -2.45
CA TRP A 64 2.06 10.82 -3.53
C TRP A 64 2.95 11.70 -4.44
N ASP A 65 4.21 11.33 -4.67
CA ASP A 65 5.23 12.19 -5.30
C ASP A 65 5.50 11.87 -6.78
N SER A 66 4.73 10.97 -7.39
CA SER A 66 4.85 10.54 -8.79
C SER A 66 3.46 10.28 -9.40
N PRO A 67 3.30 10.35 -10.74
CA PRO A 67 2.07 9.97 -11.44
C PRO A 67 1.58 8.56 -11.07
N VAL A 68 2.50 7.61 -10.96
CA VAL A 68 2.26 6.26 -10.47
C VAL A 68 3.55 5.71 -9.85
N LYS A 69 3.42 5.04 -8.71
CA LYS A 69 4.47 4.24 -8.07
C LYS A 69 3.90 2.90 -7.70
N TRP A 70 4.78 1.92 -7.50
CA TRP A 70 4.38 0.66 -6.92
C TRP A 70 5.50 -0.01 -6.16
N SER A 71 5.09 -0.85 -5.22
CA SER A 71 5.97 -1.77 -4.53
C SER A 71 5.20 -2.98 -4.01
N SER A 72 5.91 -4.00 -3.56
CA SER A 72 5.31 -5.25 -3.08
C SER A 72 5.67 -5.58 -1.64
N MET A 73 4.77 -6.31 -0.97
CA MET A 73 5.09 -7.01 0.28
C MET A 73 6.07 -8.16 0.01
N ASN A 74 6.91 -8.50 0.98
CA ASN A 74 8.04 -9.41 0.77
C ASN A 74 7.66 -10.89 0.87
N ASP A 75 6.62 -11.19 1.66
CA ASP A 75 6.15 -12.53 1.98
C ASP A 75 4.73 -12.75 1.47
N GLU A 76 4.31 -14.02 1.38
CA GLU A 76 2.94 -14.36 1.02
C GLU A 76 1.94 -13.85 2.07
N PRO A 77 0.75 -13.38 1.65
CA PRO A 77 0.36 -13.13 0.27
C PRO A 77 1.10 -11.93 -0.36
N TYR A 78 1.52 -12.06 -1.62
CA TYR A 78 2.23 -10.98 -2.31
C TYR A 78 1.25 -9.86 -2.69
N ILE A 79 1.21 -8.83 -1.84
CA ILE A 79 0.38 -7.65 -2.04
C ILE A 79 1.21 -6.59 -2.76
N TYR A 80 0.82 -6.31 -3.99
CA TYR A 80 1.32 -5.21 -4.81
C TYR A 80 0.45 -4.00 -4.57
N SER A 81 1.04 -2.83 -4.40
CA SER A 81 0.28 -1.62 -4.10
C SER A 81 1.01 -0.36 -4.49
N GLY A 82 0.24 0.74 -4.62
CA GLY A 82 0.84 2.00 -4.99
C GLY A 82 -0.11 3.19 -5.06
N ALA A 83 0.49 4.38 -5.02
CA ALA A 83 -0.18 5.65 -5.22
C ALA A 83 -0.32 5.98 -6.72
N ILE A 84 -1.46 6.58 -7.07
CA ILE A 84 -1.78 7.11 -8.39
C ILE A 84 -2.18 8.57 -8.24
N ASN A 85 -1.47 9.45 -8.95
CA ASN A 85 -1.79 10.86 -9.11
C ASN A 85 -2.08 11.23 -10.59
N ASP A 86 -2.21 10.23 -11.47
CA ASP A 86 -2.56 10.41 -12.88
C ASP A 86 -3.93 9.82 -13.17
N TYR A 87 -4.93 10.68 -13.39
CA TYR A 87 -6.29 10.28 -13.73
C TYR A 87 -6.48 9.61 -15.08
N SER A 88 -5.49 9.72 -15.97
CA SER A 88 -5.55 9.00 -17.22
C SER A 88 -5.42 7.49 -17.01
N ILE A 89 -4.91 7.04 -15.85
CA ILE A 89 -4.81 5.62 -15.50
C ILE A 89 -6.20 5.09 -15.14
N ALA A 90 -6.71 4.18 -15.96
CA ALA A 90 -8.01 3.54 -15.77
C ALA A 90 -7.89 2.20 -15.04
N GLU A 91 -6.83 1.44 -15.31
CA GLU A 91 -6.62 0.11 -14.73
C GLU A 91 -5.15 -0.10 -14.37
N VAL A 92 -4.92 -0.93 -13.36
CA VAL A 92 -3.59 -1.43 -12.98
C VAL A 92 -3.66 -2.95 -12.86
N TYR A 93 -2.61 -3.63 -13.27
CA TYR A 93 -2.46 -5.08 -13.21
C TYR A 93 -1.13 -5.44 -12.58
N ALA A 94 -1.12 -6.43 -11.69
CA ALA A 94 0.08 -7.08 -11.17
C ALA A 94 0.12 -8.52 -11.71
N GLY A 95 0.94 -8.75 -12.73
CA GLY A 95 0.85 -9.98 -13.52
C GLY A 95 -0.49 -10.06 -14.25
N ASP A 96 -1.25 -11.13 -13.99
CA ASP A 96 -2.59 -11.33 -14.55
C ASP A 96 -3.70 -10.78 -13.62
N GLU A 97 -3.34 -10.32 -12.43
CA GLU A 97 -4.30 -9.88 -11.41
C GLU A 97 -4.67 -8.42 -11.60
N ARG A 98 -5.97 -8.16 -11.82
CA ARG A 98 -6.50 -6.79 -11.89
C ARG A 98 -6.52 -6.18 -10.50
N ALA A 99 -5.94 -5.00 -10.37
CA ALA A 99 -5.94 -4.25 -9.12
C ALA A 99 -7.30 -3.67 -8.77
N THR A 100 -7.56 -3.59 -7.47
CA THR A 100 -8.57 -2.69 -6.90
C THR A 100 -7.98 -1.28 -6.88
N ILE A 101 -8.73 -0.30 -7.39
CA ILE A 101 -8.41 1.12 -7.29
C ILE A 101 -9.42 1.75 -6.33
N ILE A 102 -8.92 2.47 -5.33
CA ILE A 102 -9.67 3.19 -4.31
C ILE A 102 -9.49 4.68 -4.57
N ASP A 103 -10.60 5.41 -4.67
CA ASP A 103 -10.56 6.86 -4.69
C ASP A 103 -10.25 7.39 -3.28
N VAL A 104 -9.19 8.17 -3.18
CA VAL A 104 -8.80 8.90 -1.98
C VAL A 104 -9.18 10.38 -2.18
N GLU A 105 -9.04 11.20 -1.14
CA GLU A 105 -9.29 12.65 -1.19
C GLU A 105 -8.27 13.38 -2.08
N ASP A 106 -8.61 14.63 -2.46
CA ASP A 106 -7.72 15.55 -3.19
C ASP A 106 -7.07 14.96 -4.43
N GLU A 107 -7.87 14.27 -5.23
CA GLU A 107 -7.46 13.72 -6.51
C GLU A 107 -6.45 12.57 -6.48
N LYS A 108 -6.21 12.03 -5.28
CA LYS A 108 -5.35 10.88 -5.08
C LYS A 108 -6.14 9.59 -5.24
N ARG A 109 -5.51 8.57 -5.82
CA ARG A 109 -6.09 7.22 -5.88
C ARG A 109 -5.06 6.21 -5.44
N TYR A 110 -5.48 5.20 -4.71
CA TYR A 110 -4.59 4.12 -4.26
C TYR A 110 -5.00 2.83 -4.92
N TRP A 111 -4.04 1.99 -5.29
CA TRP A 111 -4.35 0.68 -5.84
C TRP A 111 -3.65 -0.42 -5.07
N PHE A 112 -4.26 -1.60 -5.08
CA PHE A 112 -3.61 -2.82 -4.63
C PHE A 112 -4.10 -4.03 -5.42
N ALA A 113 -3.25 -5.04 -5.55
CA ALA A 113 -3.54 -6.34 -6.13
C ALA A 113 -2.84 -7.42 -5.29
N ILE A 114 -3.47 -8.59 -5.19
CA ILE A 114 -2.88 -9.74 -4.51
C ILE A 114 -2.53 -10.76 -5.58
N SER A 115 -1.28 -11.22 -5.62
CA SER A 115 -0.84 -12.23 -6.57
C SER A 115 -0.33 -13.49 -5.86
N PRO A 116 -0.61 -14.69 -6.39
CA PRO A 116 0.04 -15.92 -5.92
C PRO A 116 1.48 -16.05 -6.44
N VAL A 117 1.94 -15.13 -7.30
CA VAL A 117 3.27 -15.19 -7.91
C VAL A 117 4.08 -13.98 -7.45
N LYS A 118 5.33 -14.24 -7.01
CA LYS A 118 6.30 -13.20 -6.68
C LYS A 118 6.89 -12.57 -7.94
N ASP A 119 7.41 -11.36 -7.82
CA ASP A 119 8.18 -10.67 -8.86
C ASP A 119 7.44 -10.52 -10.21
N VAL A 120 6.12 -10.28 -10.16
CA VAL A 120 5.32 -10.03 -11.38
C VAL A 120 5.59 -8.64 -11.94
N LYS A 121 5.32 -8.48 -13.25
CA LYS A 121 5.35 -7.18 -13.91
C LYS A 121 4.09 -6.40 -13.57
N VAL A 122 4.25 -5.12 -13.26
CA VAL A 122 3.11 -4.20 -13.09
C VAL A 122 2.86 -3.43 -14.37
N LYS A 123 1.61 -3.42 -14.80
CA LYS A 123 1.13 -2.76 -16.02
C LYS A 123 0.01 -1.80 -15.69
N ILE A 124 0.02 -0.62 -16.29
CA ILE A 124 -1.08 0.34 -16.25
C ILE A 124 -1.78 0.39 -17.61
N VAL A 125 -3.08 0.64 -17.60
CA VAL A 125 -3.89 0.90 -18.79
C VAL A 125 -4.50 2.27 -18.67
N LYS A 126 -4.25 3.14 -19.64
CA LYS A 126 -4.82 4.49 -19.70
C LYS A 126 -6.24 4.48 -20.30
N THR A 127 -7.05 5.50 -20.06
CA THR A 127 -8.43 5.65 -20.57
C THR A 127 -8.55 5.53 -22.10
N GLY A 128 -7.46 5.78 -22.84
CA GLY A 128 -7.37 5.58 -24.30
C GLY A 128 -7.01 4.15 -24.74
N GLY A 129 -6.82 3.21 -23.81
CA GLY A 129 -6.40 1.83 -24.06
C GLY A 129 -4.89 1.63 -24.19
N THR A 130 -4.08 2.69 -24.06
CA THR A 130 -2.62 2.58 -24.06
C THR A 130 -2.14 1.83 -22.82
N GLU A 131 -1.27 0.84 -23.01
CA GLU A 131 -0.67 0.07 -21.93
C GLU A 131 0.80 0.44 -21.73
N GLU A 132 1.23 0.55 -20.47
CA GLU A 132 2.62 0.86 -20.09
C GLU A 132 3.04 -0.07 -18.93
N ILE A 133 4.26 -0.63 -19.01
CA ILE A 133 4.87 -1.35 -17.89
C ILE A 133 5.60 -0.32 -17.03
N ILE A 134 5.40 -0.38 -15.72
CA ILE A 134 6.02 0.55 -14.76
C ILE A 134 7.00 -0.20 -13.86
N GLU A 135 8.11 0.46 -13.52
CA GLU A 135 9.16 -0.13 -12.68
C GLU A 135 8.83 0.02 -11.20
N GLU A 136 9.32 -0.93 -10.39
CA GLU A 136 9.15 -0.89 -8.94
C GLU A 136 9.89 0.31 -8.36
N THR A 137 9.31 0.94 -7.34
CA THR A 137 10.03 1.95 -6.57
C THR A 137 11.04 1.27 -5.65
N ASN A 138 12.33 1.47 -5.91
CA ASN A 138 13.40 0.93 -5.07
C ASN A 138 13.28 1.45 -3.63
N HIS A 139 13.37 0.52 -2.68
CA HIS A 139 13.16 0.75 -1.24
C HIS A 139 14.21 1.67 -0.59
N GLU A 140 15.35 1.93 -1.27
CA GLU A 140 16.47 2.70 -0.73
C GLU A 140 16.17 4.21 -0.54
N GLU A 141 15.06 4.72 -1.09
CA GLU A 141 14.68 6.14 -0.92
C GLU A 141 13.72 6.40 0.25
N LEU A 142 13.19 5.36 0.91
CA LEU A 142 12.13 5.50 1.92
C LEU A 142 12.59 5.27 3.36
N ASP A 143 13.76 4.67 3.58
CA ASP A 143 14.35 4.45 4.91
C ASP A 143 15.84 4.79 4.96
N SER A 144 16.16 6.06 5.19
CA SER A 144 17.41 6.43 5.85
C SER A 144 17.15 7.59 6.81
N LYS A 145 16.59 7.25 7.98
CA LYS A 145 16.68 7.94 9.30
C LYS A 145 15.39 7.76 10.10
N GLN A 146 15.15 6.58 10.70
CA GLN A 146 14.52 6.51 12.04
C GLN A 146 14.46 5.10 12.67
N TYR A 147 15.45 4.24 12.42
CA TYR A 147 15.69 3.08 13.29
C TYR A 147 17.20 3.03 13.52
N PHE A 148 17.62 2.92 14.78
CA PHE A 148 19.00 3.04 15.31
C PHE A 148 19.47 4.45 15.71
N GLU A 149 18.88 5.02 16.76
CA GLU A 149 19.67 5.61 17.85
C GLU A 149 18.91 5.36 19.16
N GLU A 150 19.23 4.26 19.83
CA GLU A 150 19.22 4.13 21.30
C GLU A 150 19.85 2.76 21.67
N ILE A 151 21.17 2.77 21.89
CA ILE A 151 21.88 1.83 22.77
C ILE A 151 22.71 2.68 23.72
#